data_AF-X1DRK7-F1
#
_entry.id   AF-X1DRK7-F1
#
_cell.length_a   1.000
_cell.length_b   1.000
_cell.length_c   1.000
_cell.angle_alpha   90.00
_cell.angle_beta   90.00
_cell.angle_gamma   90.00
#
_symmetry.space_group_name_H-M   'P 1'
#
loop_
_entity.id
_entity.type
_entity.pdbx_description
1 polymer ?
#
loop_
_entity_poly.entity_id
_entity_poly.type
_entity_poly.pdbx_seq_one_letter_code
_entity_poly.pdbx_strand_id
1 'polypeptide(L)'
;TPANSQEFQRGHSMSPPTRTADGLDVDLVVTDAKLIDDAESKRKTGISLGMRNTFDHSPGIWTAPDGSKHPYETIQRNMVTNHIAIVSTPRVTSAQLHLDSLDKDGPQETNMENLGTLTIDGAAFPIDANVAKVATAYMARKETELSALQAKFDEATKSYDSLTEEKDKAIAERDTAHAERDTLKEKVETADSVDIAKLVTERIAFTDRAKSVMTADSFDEVKGGSDLEIMKAACSNAKLVMTEDSDAYLRARFDGLVDQAATTNDSKLKGASLKQTPIQLSENAKI
;
A
#
# COMPACT_ATOMS: atom_id res chain seq x y z
N THR A 1 -26.04 -37.29 -58.68
CA THR A 1 -25.06 -36.19 -58.76
C THR A 1 -25.66 -34.84 -58.31
N PRO A 2 -25.84 -34.60 -57.00
CA PRO A 2 -26.06 -33.24 -56.47
C PRO A 2 -25.12 -32.82 -55.32
N ALA A 3 -24.27 -33.72 -54.79
CA ALA A 3 -23.38 -33.40 -53.67
C ALA A 3 -22.20 -32.50 -54.10
N ASN A 4 -21.59 -32.76 -55.26
CA ASN A 4 -20.44 -32.00 -55.74
C ASN A 4 -20.81 -30.56 -56.16
N SER A 5 -22.03 -30.31 -56.61
CA SER A 5 -22.43 -28.94 -57.01
C SER A 5 -22.49 -28.00 -55.82
N GLN A 6 -22.96 -28.46 -54.66
CA GLN A 6 -22.92 -27.66 -53.43
C GLN A 6 -21.50 -27.46 -52.90
N GLU A 7 -20.53 -28.30 -53.24
CA GLU A 7 -19.14 -28.12 -52.80
C GLU A 7 -18.43 -27.05 -53.64
N PHE A 8 -18.57 -27.12 -54.96
CA PHE A 8 -17.79 -26.31 -55.90
C PHE A 8 -18.53 -25.11 -56.53
N GLN A 9 -19.85 -25.01 -56.35
CA GLN A 9 -20.66 -23.95 -56.94
C GLN A 9 -21.62 -23.34 -55.91
N ARG A 10 -21.51 -22.02 -55.72
CA ARG A 10 -22.41 -21.25 -54.83
C ARG A 10 -23.47 -20.44 -55.59
N GLY A 11 -23.32 -20.38 -56.91
CA GLY A 11 -24.15 -19.59 -57.82
C GLY A 11 -23.62 -19.66 -59.25
N HIS A 12 -24.20 -18.87 -60.15
CA HIS A 12 -23.71 -18.71 -61.52
C HIS A 12 -24.08 -17.33 -62.06
N SER A 13 -23.31 -16.86 -63.05
CA SER A 13 -23.71 -15.71 -63.87
C SER A 13 -24.74 -16.16 -64.89
N MET A 14 -25.89 -15.50 -64.97
CA MET A 14 -26.93 -15.84 -65.94
C MET A 14 -26.71 -15.21 -67.32
N SER A 15 -26.10 -14.03 -67.34
CA SER A 15 -25.94 -13.21 -68.54
C SER A 15 -24.45 -12.99 -68.84
N PRO A 16 -24.07 -12.82 -70.13
CA PRO A 16 -22.81 -12.20 -70.47
C PRO A 16 -22.69 -10.82 -69.80
N PRO A 17 -21.48 -10.40 -69.42
CA PRO A 17 -21.28 -9.08 -68.84
C PRO A 17 -21.79 -7.95 -69.74
N THR A 18 -22.52 -6.99 -69.14
CA THR A 18 -23.03 -5.80 -69.83
C THR A 18 -22.08 -4.64 -69.59
N ARG A 19 -21.60 -4.01 -70.67
CA ARG A 19 -20.73 -2.83 -70.55
C ARG A 19 -21.58 -1.59 -70.29
N THR A 20 -21.26 -0.87 -69.23
CA THR A 20 -21.89 0.40 -68.86
C THR A 20 -20.92 1.56 -69.10
N ALA A 21 -21.37 2.80 -68.87
CA ALA A 21 -20.52 3.98 -68.98
C ALA A 21 -19.36 3.96 -67.98
N ASP A 22 -19.62 3.41 -66.78
CA ASP A 22 -18.71 3.44 -65.64
C ASP A 22 -18.00 2.09 -65.40
N GLY A 23 -18.36 1.03 -66.13
CA GLY A 23 -17.72 -0.27 -65.96
C GLY A 23 -18.40 -1.46 -66.65
N LEU A 24 -18.49 -2.54 -65.90
CA LEU A 24 -18.97 -3.85 -66.36
C LEU A 24 -19.89 -4.45 -65.32
N ASP A 25 -21.14 -4.69 -65.70
CA ASP A 25 -22.16 -5.28 -64.81
C ASP A 25 -22.37 -6.75 -65.18
N VAL A 26 -22.53 -7.60 -64.16
CA VAL A 26 -22.74 -9.04 -64.34
C VAL A 26 -23.86 -9.50 -63.42
N ASP A 27 -24.92 -10.04 -64.00
CA ASP A 27 -26.03 -10.62 -63.25
C ASP A 27 -25.60 -11.95 -62.63
N LEU A 28 -25.72 -12.06 -61.31
CA LEU A 28 -25.36 -13.24 -60.53
C LEU A 28 -26.59 -13.82 -59.84
N VAL A 29 -26.79 -15.12 -59.99
CA VAL A 29 -27.75 -15.87 -59.18
C VAL A 29 -26.98 -16.68 -58.14
N VAL A 30 -27.18 -16.33 -56.87
CA VAL A 30 -26.63 -17.05 -55.73
C VAL A 30 -27.70 -18.03 -55.21
N THR A 31 -27.32 -19.29 -55.03
CA THR A 31 -28.23 -20.36 -54.57
C THR A 31 -27.84 -20.94 -53.22
N ASP A 32 -26.66 -20.56 -52.70
CA ASP A 32 -26.16 -21.03 -51.41
C ASP A 32 -26.75 -20.19 -50.27
N ALA A 33 -27.53 -20.82 -49.39
CA ALA A 33 -28.24 -20.14 -48.31
C ALA A 33 -27.31 -19.35 -47.37
N LYS A 34 -26.15 -19.91 -47.02
CA LYS A 34 -25.20 -19.24 -46.13
C LYS A 34 -24.58 -18.01 -46.81
N LEU A 35 -24.30 -18.10 -48.10
CA LEU A 35 -23.78 -16.97 -48.86
C LEU A 35 -24.82 -15.87 -49.05
N ILE A 36 -26.10 -16.23 -49.23
CA ILE A 36 -27.22 -15.29 -49.24
C ILE A 36 -27.28 -14.56 -47.90
N ASP A 37 -27.29 -15.27 -46.77
CA ASP A 37 -27.32 -14.66 -45.44
C ASP A 37 -26.13 -13.72 -45.21
N ASP A 38 -24.93 -14.12 -45.63
CA ASP A 38 -23.71 -13.30 -45.52
C ASP A 38 -23.75 -12.06 -46.41
N ALA A 39 -24.37 -12.14 -47.59
CA ALA A 39 -24.54 -11.03 -48.50
C ALA A 39 -25.60 -10.04 -47.98
N GLU A 40 -26.79 -10.53 -47.62
CA GLU A 40 -27.89 -9.72 -47.07
C GLU A 40 -27.50 -9.03 -45.75
N SER A 41 -26.71 -9.71 -44.90
CA SER A 41 -26.17 -9.15 -43.66
C SER A 41 -24.99 -8.19 -43.89
N LYS A 42 -24.60 -7.89 -45.13
CA LYS A 42 -23.42 -7.09 -45.52
C LYS A 42 -22.08 -7.59 -44.95
N ARG A 43 -21.98 -8.87 -44.57
CA ARG A 43 -20.72 -9.49 -44.10
C ARG A 43 -19.79 -9.84 -45.27
N LYS A 44 -20.36 -10.12 -46.44
CA LYS A 44 -19.62 -10.41 -47.67
C LYS A 44 -20.26 -9.72 -48.86
N THR A 45 -19.75 -8.55 -49.22
CA THR A 45 -20.16 -7.80 -50.41
C THR A 45 -19.01 -7.55 -51.37
N GLY A 46 -17.76 -7.85 -50.97
CA GLY A 46 -16.59 -7.63 -51.79
C GLY A 46 -16.47 -8.66 -52.90
N ILE A 47 -15.93 -8.22 -54.04
CA ILE A 47 -15.69 -9.10 -55.20
C ILE A 47 -14.21 -9.45 -55.31
N SER A 48 -13.95 -10.72 -55.62
CA SER A 48 -12.65 -11.23 -56.04
C SER A 48 -12.80 -12.00 -57.35
N LEU A 49 -11.99 -11.65 -58.34
CA LEU A 49 -11.99 -12.33 -59.64
C LEU A 49 -10.87 -13.37 -59.68
N GLY A 50 -11.25 -14.63 -59.87
CA GLY A 50 -10.30 -15.68 -60.19
C GLY A 50 -9.99 -15.67 -61.67
N MET A 51 -8.72 -15.60 -62.05
CA MET A 51 -8.29 -15.53 -63.44
C MET A 51 -7.36 -16.70 -63.77
N ARG A 52 -7.41 -17.18 -65.02
CA ARG A 52 -6.33 -17.94 -65.63
C ARG A 52 -5.41 -16.95 -66.33
N ASN A 53 -4.12 -17.08 -66.10
CA ASN A 53 -3.11 -16.23 -66.70
C ASN A 53 -1.84 -17.04 -66.99
N THR A 54 -0.97 -16.45 -67.79
CA THR A 54 0.37 -16.95 -68.04
C THR A 54 1.38 -15.98 -67.44
N PHE A 55 2.34 -16.49 -66.69
CA PHE A 55 3.41 -15.67 -66.09
C PHE A 55 4.59 -15.57 -67.06
N ASP A 56 5.03 -14.34 -67.30
CA ASP A 56 6.24 -13.99 -68.02
C ASP A 56 7.26 -13.45 -67.00
N HIS A 57 8.33 -14.20 -66.76
CA HIS A 57 9.37 -13.88 -65.77
C HIS A 57 10.43 -12.95 -66.36
N SER A 58 9.98 -11.78 -66.82
CA SER A 58 10.83 -10.71 -67.35
C SER A 58 10.77 -9.51 -66.40
N PRO A 59 11.72 -9.35 -65.46
CA PRO A 59 11.71 -8.24 -64.50
C PRO A 59 11.82 -6.86 -65.18
N GLY A 60 11.21 -5.85 -64.58
CA GLY A 60 11.21 -4.50 -65.13
C GLY A 60 10.70 -3.43 -64.17
N ILE A 61 10.51 -2.22 -64.70
CA ILE A 61 9.95 -1.08 -63.96
C ILE A 61 8.67 -0.65 -64.67
N TRP A 62 7.55 -0.67 -63.94
CA TRP A 62 6.27 -0.15 -64.43
C TRP A 62 6.09 1.28 -63.97
N THR A 63 5.69 2.17 -64.89
CA THR A 63 5.36 3.56 -64.57
C THR A 63 3.85 3.69 -64.48
N ALA A 64 3.36 4.05 -63.31
CA ALA A 64 1.95 4.31 -63.06
C ALA A 64 1.48 5.60 -63.75
N PRO A 65 0.16 5.80 -63.95
CA PRO A 65 -0.39 7.01 -64.56
C PRO A 65 -0.03 8.31 -63.82
N ASP A 66 0.25 8.25 -62.52
CA ASP A 66 0.71 9.38 -61.70
C ASP A 66 2.22 9.66 -61.81
N GLY A 67 2.94 8.88 -62.64
CA GLY A 67 4.39 8.99 -62.85
C GLY A 67 5.24 8.20 -61.85
N SER A 68 4.64 7.56 -60.84
CA SER A 68 5.37 6.72 -59.89
C SER A 68 5.91 5.44 -60.54
N LYS A 69 7.11 5.00 -60.12
CA LYS A 69 7.81 3.84 -60.70
C LYS A 69 7.79 2.67 -59.73
N HIS A 70 7.31 1.53 -60.18
CA HIS A 70 7.15 0.31 -59.38
C HIS A 70 7.96 -0.82 -60.03
N PRO A 71 8.99 -1.36 -59.36
CA PRO A 71 9.71 -2.53 -59.86
C PRO A 71 8.80 -3.77 -59.80
N TYR A 72 8.94 -4.67 -60.77
CA TYR A 72 8.23 -5.95 -60.80
C TYR A 72 9.16 -7.07 -61.28
N GLU A 73 8.86 -8.29 -60.84
CA GLU A 73 9.64 -9.49 -61.21
C GLU A 73 8.97 -10.32 -62.31
N THR A 74 7.63 -10.27 -62.38
CA THR A 74 6.84 -11.08 -63.30
C THR A 74 5.66 -10.30 -63.86
N ILE A 75 5.34 -10.54 -65.13
CA ILE A 75 4.18 -9.97 -65.82
C ILE A 75 3.12 -11.06 -65.96
N GLN A 76 1.89 -10.76 -65.52
CA GLN A 76 0.74 -11.60 -65.82
C GLN A 76 0.19 -11.22 -67.19
N ARG A 77 0.23 -12.16 -68.15
CA ARG A 77 -0.31 -12.01 -69.50
C ARG A 77 -1.54 -12.89 -69.71
N ASN A 78 -2.33 -12.57 -70.73
CA ASN A 78 -3.47 -13.37 -71.19
C ASN A 78 -4.46 -13.70 -70.06
N MET A 79 -4.80 -12.69 -69.25
CA MET A 79 -5.68 -12.87 -68.11
C MET A 79 -7.12 -13.10 -68.59
N VAL A 80 -7.69 -14.25 -68.26
CA VAL A 80 -9.07 -14.63 -68.57
C VAL A 80 -9.79 -15.01 -67.28
N THR A 81 -10.88 -14.32 -66.97
CA THR A 81 -11.70 -14.59 -65.77
C THR A 81 -12.31 -15.98 -65.85
N ASN A 82 -12.17 -16.75 -64.77
CA ASN A 82 -12.67 -18.12 -64.63
C ASN A 82 -13.81 -18.23 -63.61
N HIS A 83 -13.75 -17.47 -62.50
CA HIS A 83 -14.82 -17.45 -61.50
C HIS A 83 -14.88 -16.11 -60.77
N ILE A 84 -16.03 -15.85 -60.16
CA ILE A 84 -16.28 -14.70 -59.29
C ILE A 84 -16.48 -15.25 -57.88
N ALA A 85 -15.73 -14.71 -56.92
CA ALA A 85 -15.84 -15.04 -55.51
C ALA A 85 -16.35 -13.84 -54.73
N ILE A 86 -17.36 -14.09 -53.89
CA ILE A 86 -17.91 -13.10 -52.96
C ILE A 86 -17.18 -13.26 -51.63
N VAL A 87 -16.52 -12.19 -51.18
CA VAL A 87 -15.57 -12.16 -50.07
C VAL A 87 -15.87 -10.99 -49.12
N SER A 88 -15.36 -11.06 -47.90
CA SER A 88 -15.50 -9.97 -46.91
C SER A 88 -14.66 -8.75 -47.26
N THR A 89 -13.44 -8.97 -47.77
CA THR A 89 -12.53 -7.90 -48.17
C THR A 89 -12.35 -7.97 -49.69
N PRO A 90 -12.78 -6.95 -50.45
CA PRO A 90 -12.68 -6.95 -51.91
C PRO A 90 -11.22 -7.01 -52.34
N ARG A 91 -10.94 -7.81 -53.38
CA ARG A 91 -9.63 -7.83 -54.05
C ARG A 91 -9.64 -7.02 -55.35
N VAL A 92 -10.83 -6.72 -55.84
CA VAL A 92 -11.08 -5.75 -56.89
C VAL A 92 -11.68 -4.52 -56.24
N THR A 93 -10.90 -3.44 -56.18
CA THR A 93 -11.28 -2.22 -55.44
C THR A 93 -12.45 -1.47 -56.06
N SER A 94 -12.73 -1.68 -57.35
CA SER A 94 -13.78 -1.00 -58.10
C SER A 94 -15.05 -1.85 -58.30
N ALA A 95 -15.18 -3.00 -57.64
CA ALA A 95 -16.30 -3.91 -57.85
C ALA A 95 -16.90 -4.38 -56.51
N GLN A 96 -18.22 -4.34 -56.42
CA GLN A 96 -19.00 -4.78 -55.26
C GLN A 96 -20.24 -5.55 -55.72
N LEU A 97 -20.72 -6.46 -54.87
CA LEU A 97 -22.01 -7.11 -55.05
C LEU A 97 -23.14 -6.11 -54.78
N HIS A 98 -24.00 -5.87 -55.77
CA HIS A 98 -25.25 -5.13 -55.61
C HIS A 98 -26.42 -6.10 -55.40
N LEU A 99 -27.30 -5.81 -54.44
CA LEU A 99 -28.42 -6.67 -54.06
C LEU A 99 -29.76 -6.01 -54.45
N ASP A 100 -30.52 -6.67 -55.33
CA ASP A 100 -31.81 -6.20 -55.89
C ASP A 100 -32.85 -5.73 -54.85
N SER A 101 -32.79 -6.28 -53.63
CA SER A 101 -33.73 -5.99 -52.54
C SER A 101 -33.18 -5.00 -51.50
N LEU A 102 -31.85 -4.87 -51.38
CA LEU A 102 -31.21 -4.03 -50.36
C LEU A 102 -30.70 -2.71 -50.94
N ASP A 103 -30.44 -2.65 -52.25
CA ASP A 103 -29.97 -1.46 -52.98
C ASP A 103 -31.12 -0.77 -53.75
N LYS A 104 -32.38 -1.03 -53.38
CA LYS A 104 -33.54 -0.20 -53.80
C LYS A 104 -33.51 1.20 -53.22
N ASP A 105 -32.71 1.40 -52.18
CA ASP A 105 -32.08 2.68 -51.94
C ASP A 105 -30.83 2.65 -52.82
N GLY A 106 -30.72 3.50 -53.84
CA GLY A 106 -29.52 3.56 -54.71
C GLY A 106 -28.25 3.91 -53.91
N PRO A 107 -27.28 4.69 -54.43
CA PRO A 107 -26.61 5.56 -53.48
C PRO A 107 -27.74 6.26 -52.74
N GLN A 108 -27.90 6.03 -51.43
CA GLN A 108 -28.57 7.04 -50.65
C GLN A 108 -27.74 8.28 -50.97
N GLU A 109 -28.28 9.17 -51.81
CA GLU A 109 -28.09 10.58 -51.52
C GLU A 109 -28.36 10.62 -50.04
N THR A 110 -27.27 10.73 -49.26
CA THR A 110 -27.38 10.98 -47.84
C THR A 110 -28.39 12.08 -47.79
N ASN A 111 -29.58 11.76 -47.29
CA ASN A 111 -30.68 12.69 -47.28
C ASN A 111 -30.17 13.78 -46.34
N MET A 112 -29.49 14.79 -46.89
CA MET A 112 -28.70 15.75 -46.12
C MET A 112 -29.62 16.58 -45.23
N GLU A 113 -30.93 16.45 -45.44
CA GLU A 113 -32.01 16.95 -44.61
C GLU A 113 -32.12 16.26 -43.24
N ASN A 114 -31.53 15.07 -43.02
CA ASN A 114 -31.62 14.30 -41.76
C ASN A 114 -30.26 13.82 -41.20
N LEU A 115 -29.17 14.53 -41.49
CA LEU A 115 -27.89 14.28 -40.81
C LEU A 115 -27.85 15.04 -39.48
N GLY A 116 -27.63 14.32 -38.38
CA GLY A 116 -27.24 14.90 -37.11
C GLY A 116 -25.72 15.09 -37.06
N THR A 117 -25.26 16.08 -36.30
CA THR A 117 -23.83 16.27 -36.05
C THR A 117 -23.42 15.60 -34.74
N LEU A 118 -22.39 14.76 -34.79
CA LEU A 118 -21.74 14.23 -33.60
C LEU A 118 -20.36 14.87 -33.47
N THR A 119 -20.13 15.57 -32.37
CA THR A 119 -18.83 16.19 -32.08
C THR A 119 -17.99 15.24 -31.23
N ILE A 120 -16.84 14.82 -31.73
CA ILE A 120 -15.84 14.04 -31.00
C ILE A 120 -14.53 14.84 -31.05
N ASP A 121 -13.94 15.14 -29.89
CA ASP A 121 -12.68 15.90 -29.77
C ASP A 121 -12.67 17.22 -30.54
N GLY A 122 -13.82 17.91 -30.59
CA GLY A 122 -13.99 19.18 -31.30
C GLY A 122 -14.18 19.07 -32.82
N ALA A 123 -14.13 17.86 -33.39
CA ALA A 123 -14.44 17.61 -34.79
C ALA A 123 -15.89 17.15 -34.97
N ALA A 124 -16.62 17.79 -35.89
CA ALA A 124 -18.01 17.47 -36.20
C ALA A 124 -18.08 16.43 -37.32
N PHE A 125 -18.75 15.31 -37.04
CA PHE A 125 -18.99 14.24 -38.00
C PHE A 125 -20.46 14.20 -38.38
N PRO A 126 -20.80 14.29 -39.67
CA PRO A 126 -22.18 14.12 -40.13
C PRO A 126 -22.53 12.64 -40.06
N ILE A 127 -23.51 12.29 -39.24
CA ILE A 127 -24.04 10.93 -39.08
C ILE A 127 -25.57 10.96 -39.10
N ASP A 128 -26.21 9.79 -39.14
CA ASP A 128 -27.67 9.69 -39.04
C ASP A 128 -28.20 10.40 -37.78
N ALA A 129 -29.28 11.17 -37.91
CA ALA A 129 -29.83 11.99 -36.81
C ALA A 129 -30.28 11.17 -35.59
N ASN A 130 -30.75 9.94 -35.75
CA ASN A 130 -31.11 9.08 -34.61
C ASN A 130 -29.86 8.57 -33.91
N VAL A 131 -28.81 8.22 -34.67
CA VAL A 131 -27.52 7.82 -34.12
C VAL A 131 -26.85 8.99 -33.38
N ALA A 132 -26.91 10.21 -33.93
CA ALA A 132 -26.41 11.42 -33.26
C ALA A 132 -27.09 11.67 -31.91
N LYS A 133 -28.42 11.56 -31.84
CA LYS A 133 -29.16 11.71 -30.57
C LYS A 133 -28.76 10.67 -29.53
N VAL A 134 -28.69 9.39 -29.91
CA VAL A 134 -28.30 8.30 -29.00
C VAL A 134 -26.86 8.47 -28.52
N ALA A 135 -25.93 8.79 -29.44
CA ALA A 135 -24.53 8.99 -29.12
C ALA A 135 -24.33 10.20 -28.18
N THR A 136 -25.01 11.31 -28.42
CA THR A 136 -24.94 12.51 -27.57
C THR A 136 -25.49 12.23 -26.16
N ALA A 137 -26.63 11.53 -26.07
CA ALA A 137 -27.20 11.14 -24.78
C ALA A 137 -26.30 10.15 -24.02
N TYR A 138 -25.65 9.23 -24.73
CA TYR A 138 -24.67 8.30 -24.14
C TYR A 138 -23.44 9.03 -23.63
N MET A 139 -22.89 9.98 -24.40
CA MET A 139 -21.74 10.79 -23.97
C MET A 139 -22.07 11.64 -22.74
N ALA A 140 -23.22 12.33 -22.72
CA ALA A 140 -23.64 13.11 -21.56
C ALA A 140 -23.82 12.25 -20.30
N ARG A 141 -24.37 11.04 -20.44
CA ARG A 141 -24.46 10.07 -19.33
C ARG A 141 -23.08 9.64 -18.85
N LYS A 142 -22.16 9.35 -19.77
CA LYS A 142 -20.80 8.93 -19.42
C LYS A 142 -19.99 10.04 -18.77
N GLU A 143 -20.17 11.29 -19.20
CA GLU A 143 -19.56 12.46 -18.56
C GLU A 143 -20.09 12.66 -17.14
N THR A 144 -21.39 12.46 -16.93
CA THR A 144 -22.00 12.48 -15.58
C THR A 144 -21.46 11.35 -14.70
N GLU A 145 -21.35 10.12 -15.23
CA GLU A 145 -20.78 8.97 -14.52
C GLU A 145 -19.29 9.20 -14.18
N LEU A 146 -18.51 9.77 -15.10
CA LEU A 146 -17.11 10.12 -14.88
C LEU A 146 -16.94 11.21 -13.83
N SER A 147 -17.74 12.27 -13.89
CA SER A 147 -17.73 13.34 -12.88
C SER A 147 -18.09 12.81 -11.49
N ALA A 148 -19.12 11.95 -11.39
CA ALA A 148 -19.50 11.31 -10.13
C ALA A 148 -18.42 10.36 -9.60
N LEU A 149 -17.74 9.63 -10.50
CA LEU A 149 -16.64 8.73 -10.12
C LEU A 149 -15.42 9.53 -9.64
N GLN A 150 -15.11 10.65 -10.29
CA GLN A 150 -14.02 11.53 -9.90
C GLN A 150 -14.28 12.18 -8.54
N ALA A 151 -15.52 12.63 -8.27
CA ALA A 151 -15.90 13.12 -6.95
C ALA A 151 -15.70 12.07 -5.85
N LYS A 152 -16.07 10.80 -6.11
CA LYS A 152 -15.83 9.69 -5.17
C LYS A 152 -14.34 9.39 -4.99
N PHE A 153 -13.55 9.50 -6.05
CA PHE A 153 -12.10 9.30 -5.98
C PHE A 153 -11.43 10.39 -5.14
N ASP A 154 -11.82 11.66 -5.33
CA ASP A 154 -11.33 12.78 -4.55
C ASP A 154 -11.72 12.66 -3.08
N GLU A 155 -12.95 12.21 -2.78
CA GLU A 155 -13.41 11.94 -1.41
C GLU A 155 -12.63 10.79 -0.77
N ALA A 156 -12.43 9.68 -1.49
CA ALA A 156 -11.63 8.55 -1.01
C ALA A 156 -10.17 8.95 -0.75
N THR A 157 -9.60 9.79 -1.61
CA THR A 157 -8.23 10.31 -1.45
C THR A 157 -8.11 11.16 -0.18
N LYS A 158 -9.05 12.09 0.04
CA LYS A 158 -9.10 12.88 1.28
C LYS A 158 -9.23 12.02 2.53
N SER A 159 -10.09 11.00 2.49
CA SER A 159 -10.24 10.07 3.61
C SER A 159 -8.96 9.27 3.86
N TYR A 160 -8.25 8.87 2.81
CA TYR A 160 -7.00 8.15 2.90
C TYR A 160 -5.88 9.01 3.52
N ASP A 161 -5.77 10.27 3.09
CA ASP A 161 -4.80 11.21 3.64
C ASP A 161 -5.08 11.47 5.13
N SER A 162 -6.35 11.70 5.50
CA SER A 162 -6.76 11.87 6.91
C SER A 162 -6.43 10.65 7.77
N LEU A 163 -6.72 9.44 7.28
CA LEU A 163 -6.40 8.19 7.99
C LEU A 163 -4.89 7.98 8.13
N THR A 164 -4.10 8.43 7.15
CA THR A 164 -2.64 8.36 7.20
C THR A 164 -2.10 9.30 8.28
N GLU A 165 -2.60 10.54 8.35
CA GLU A 165 -2.23 11.48 9.42
C GLU A 165 -2.62 10.99 10.81
N GLU A 166 -3.82 10.42 10.97
CA GLU A 166 -4.28 9.84 12.24
C GLU A 166 -3.42 8.66 12.67
N LYS A 167 -3.06 7.78 11.72
CA LYS A 167 -2.17 6.65 11.98
C LYS A 167 -0.80 7.12 12.44
N ASP A 168 -0.22 8.13 11.80
CA ASP A 168 1.09 8.65 12.17
C ASP A 168 1.08 9.30 13.56
N LYS A 169 0.00 10.02 13.91
CA LYS A 169 -0.21 10.53 15.28
C LYS A 169 -0.31 9.39 16.30
N ALA A 170 -1.12 8.37 16.02
CA ALA A 170 -1.29 7.22 16.91
C ALA A 170 0.03 6.44 17.12
N ILE A 171 0.87 6.34 16.08
CA ILE A 171 2.22 5.76 16.18
C ILE A 171 3.10 6.58 17.12
N ALA A 172 3.12 7.91 16.96
CA ALA A 172 3.92 8.80 17.81
C ALA A 172 3.47 8.75 19.29
N GLU A 173 2.16 8.74 19.55
CA GLU A 173 1.60 8.60 20.89
C GLU A 173 1.95 7.26 21.52
N ARG A 174 1.84 6.17 20.75
CA ARG A 174 2.21 4.82 21.19
C ARG A 174 3.71 4.75 21.54
N ASP A 175 4.58 5.33 20.73
CA ASP A 175 6.02 5.30 20.97
C ASP A 175 6.39 6.10 22.23
N THR A 176 5.71 7.22 22.47
CA THR A 176 5.84 8.00 23.70
C THR A 176 5.41 7.18 24.93
N ALA A 177 4.23 6.55 24.86
CA ALA A 177 3.73 5.71 25.95
C ALA A 177 4.64 4.49 26.23
N HIS A 178 5.25 3.91 25.19
CA HIS A 178 6.24 2.84 25.37
C HIS A 178 7.50 3.33 26.09
N ALA A 179 8.03 4.50 25.72
CA ALA A 179 9.20 5.07 26.39
C ALA A 179 8.93 5.40 27.88
N GLU A 180 7.75 5.94 28.19
CA GLU A 180 7.33 6.20 29.58
C GLU A 180 7.18 4.90 30.37
N ARG A 181 6.52 3.89 29.77
CA ARG A 181 6.38 2.57 30.38
C ARG A 181 7.73 1.94 30.69
N ASP A 182 8.68 2.01 29.77
CA ASP A 182 10.00 1.40 29.95
C ASP A 182 10.80 2.13 31.04
N THR A 183 10.71 3.45 31.09
CA THR A 183 11.29 4.27 32.17
C THR A 183 10.67 3.93 33.54
N LEU A 184 9.34 3.78 33.61
CA LEU A 184 8.66 3.40 34.84
C LEU A 184 9.01 1.97 35.26
N LYS A 185 9.12 1.06 34.31
CA LYS A 185 9.51 -0.33 34.56
C LYS A 185 10.92 -0.40 35.14
N GLU A 186 11.87 0.35 34.59
CA GLU A 186 13.23 0.44 35.15
C GLU A 186 13.20 0.97 36.59
N LYS A 187 12.42 2.03 36.87
CA LYS A 187 12.25 2.56 38.23
C LYS A 187 11.67 1.52 39.19
N VAL A 188 10.67 0.75 38.77
CA VAL A 188 10.06 -0.31 39.59
C VAL A 188 11.07 -1.43 39.85
N GLU A 189 11.80 -1.90 38.83
CA GLU A 189 12.84 -2.93 39.01
C GLU A 189 13.98 -2.45 39.92
N THR A 190 14.37 -1.17 39.85
CA THR A 190 15.32 -0.60 40.81
C THR A 190 14.77 -0.51 42.23
N ALA A 191 13.48 -0.24 42.41
CA ALA A 191 12.86 -0.21 43.74
C ALA A 191 12.70 -1.61 44.34
N ASP A 192 12.31 -2.60 43.53
CA ASP A 192 12.11 -3.98 43.96
C ASP A 192 13.43 -4.72 44.23
N SER A 193 14.52 -4.31 43.56
CA SER A 193 15.86 -4.86 43.82
C SER A 193 16.51 -4.31 45.11
N VAL A 194 15.94 -3.28 45.71
CA VAL A 194 16.39 -2.77 47.01
C VAL A 194 15.77 -3.65 48.10
N ASP A 195 16.61 -4.39 48.81
CA ASP A 195 16.22 -5.12 50.01
C ASP A 195 15.93 -4.12 51.15
N ILE A 196 14.69 -3.63 51.20
CA ILE A 196 14.21 -2.67 52.19
C ILE A 196 14.42 -3.21 53.61
N ALA A 197 14.25 -4.52 53.82
CA ALA A 197 14.44 -5.14 55.14
C ALA A 197 15.92 -5.05 55.58
N LYS A 198 16.85 -5.28 54.66
CA LYS A 198 18.29 -5.08 54.92
C LYS A 198 18.63 -3.63 55.23
N LEU A 199 18.16 -2.67 54.43
CA LEU A 199 18.40 -1.24 54.67
C LEU A 199 17.83 -0.76 56.02
N VAL A 200 16.62 -1.21 56.36
CA VAL A 200 16.01 -0.90 57.67
C VAL A 200 16.85 -1.49 58.80
N THR A 201 17.32 -2.74 58.65
CA THR A 201 18.18 -3.39 59.65
C THR A 201 19.51 -2.66 59.83
N GLU A 202 20.17 -2.27 58.74
CA GLU A 202 21.42 -1.51 58.76
C GLU A 202 21.23 -0.13 59.41
N ARG A 203 20.12 0.56 59.12
CA ARG A 203 19.80 1.86 59.71
C ARG A 203 19.47 1.76 61.20
N ILE A 204 18.76 0.71 61.64
CA ILE A 204 18.53 0.45 63.07
C ILE A 204 19.85 0.20 63.78
N ALA A 205 20.71 -0.67 63.22
CA ALA A 205 22.02 -0.96 63.80
C ALA A 205 22.92 0.28 63.89
N PHE A 206 22.91 1.14 62.87
CA PHE A 206 23.61 2.43 62.90
C PHE A 206 23.05 3.37 63.96
N THR A 207 21.72 3.48 64.05
CA THR A 207 21.01 4.30 65.04
C THR A 207 21.35 3.86 66.47
N ASP A 208 21.42 2.57 66.74
CA ASP A 208 21.76 2.05 68.07
C ASP A 208 23.23 2.28 68.42
N ARG A 209 24.15 2.19 67.44
CA ARG A 209 25.55 2.61 67.63
C ARG A 209 25.62 4.10 67.98
N ALA A 210 24.86 4.96 67.30
CA ALA A 210 24.85 6.39 67.59
C ALA A 210 24.32 6.71 68.99
N LYS A 211 23.24 6.06 69.43
CA LYS A 211 22.73 6.19 70.80
C LYS A 211 23.75 5.82 71.87
N SER A 212 24.68 4.90 71.59
CA SER A 212 25.69 4.45 72.57
C SER A 212 26.75 5.52 72.88
N VAL A 213 26.94 6.50 71.98
CA VAL A 213 27.96 7.55 72.09
C VAL A 213 27.36 8.95 72.26
N MET A 214 26.03 9.04 72.31
CA MET A 214 25.26 10.28 72.42
C MET A 214 24.40 10.30 73.69
N THR A 215 24.07 11.48 74.20
CA THR A 215 22.99 11.62 75.21
C THR A 215 21.63 11.46 74.52
N ALA A 216 20.60 11.07 75.29
CA ALA A 216 19.25 10.91 74.76
C ALA A 216 18.74 12.21 74.10
N ASP A 217 18.94 13.35 74.75
CA ASP A 217 18.52 14.67 74.25
C ASP A 217 19.20 15.03 72.93
N SER A 218 20.53 14.86 72.83
CA SER A 218 21.26 15.16 71.61
C SER A 218 20.97 14.18 70.47
N PHE A 219 20.62 12.93 70.79
CA PHE A 219 20.20 11.96 69.78
C PHE A 219 18.79 12.27 69.25
N ASP A 220 17.86 12.66 70.12
CA ASP A 220 16.48 12.97 69.75
C ASP A 220 16.37 14.16 68.78
N GLU A 221 17.31 15.11 68.84
CA GLU A 221 17.40 16.23 67.90
C GLU A 221 17.80 15.81 66.47
N VAL A 222 18.55 14.71 66.31
CA VAL A 222 19.15 14.30 65.02
C VAL A 222 18.65 12.96 64.48
N LYS A 223 17.79 12.23 65.20
CA LYS A 223 17.32 10.88 64.83
C LYS A 223 16.66 10.76 63.45
N GLY A 224 16.09 11.85 62.94
CA GLY A 224 15.46 11.92 61.61
C GLY A 224 16.40 12.37 60.47
N GLY A 225 17.64 12.73 60.79
CA GLY A 225 18.63 13.20 59.83
C GLY A 225 19.32 12.08 59.06
N SER A 226 20.15 12.47 58.10
CA SER A 226 21.08 11.60 57.38
C SER A 226 22.12 10.96 58.31
N ASP A 227 22.73 9.85 57.90
CA ASP A 227 23.81 9.19 58.66
C ASP A 227 24.95 10.16 59.02
N LEU A 228 25.29 11.08 58.11
CA LEU A 228 26.35 12.07 58.29
C LEU A 228 26.02 13.09 59.38
N GLU A 229 24.77 13.56 59.45
CA GLU A 229 24.32 14.49 60.48
C GLU A 229 24.40 13.83 61.87
N ILE A 230 24.01 12.56 61.96
CA ILE A 230 24.10 11.78 63.20
C ILE A 230 25.57 11.56 63.61
N MET A 231 26.46 11.24 62.68
CA MET A 231 27.90 11.08 62.97
C MET A 231 28.55 12.40 63.43
N LYS A 232 28.21 13.53 62.80
CA LYS A 232 28.70 14.87 63.20
C LYS A 232 28.22 15.25 64.60
N ALA A 233 26.95 14.97 64.90
CA ALA A 233 26.38 15.21 66.23
C ALA A 233 27.02 14.34 67.30
N ALA A 234 27.29 13.06 67.00
CA ALA A 234 28.01 12.15 67.90
C ALA A 234 29.43 12.64 68.22
N CYS A 235 30.18 13.07 67.21
CA CYS A 235 31.53 13.61 67.40
C CYS A 235 31.52 14.92 68.20
N SER A 236 30.54 15.79 67.94
CA SER A 236 30.34 17.04 68.68
C SER A 236 29.99 16.79 70.15
N ASN A 237 29.11 15.82 70.42
CA ASN A 237 28.73 15.44 71.78
C ASN A 237 29.92 14.91 72.60
N ALA A 238 30.82 14.17 71.95
CA ALA A 238 32.08 13.71 72.56
C ALA A 238 33.17 14.80 72.66
N LYS A 239 32.88 16.04 72.22
CA LYS A 239 33.81 17.19 72.20
C LYS A 239 35.12 16.91 71.45
N LEU A 240 35.05 16.09 70.39
CA LEU A 240 36.20 15.83 69.54
C LEU A 240 36.50 17.04 68.65
N VAL A 241 37.78 17.41 68.53
CA VAL A 241 38.21 18.41 67.55
C VAL A 241 38.18 17.77 66.17
N MET A 242 37.25 18.20 65.33
CA MET A 242 37.16 17.76 63.94
C MET A 242 38.17 18.60 63.12
N THR A 243 39.14 17.93 62.49
CA THR A 243 40.16 18.60 61.65
C THR A 243 39.74 18.69 60.19
N GLU A 244 38.76 17.89 59.77
CA GLU A 244 38.18 17.87 58.44
C GLU A 244 36.76 17.30 58.47
N ASP A 245 35.98 17.60 57.43
CA ASP A 245 34.55 17.28 57.31
C ASP A 245 34.26 16.16 56.30
N SER A 246 35.26 15.37 55.93
CA SER A 246 35.10 14.29 54.95
C SER A 246 34.28 13.12 55.53
N ASP A 247 33.44 12.48 54.70
CA ASP A 247 32.61 11.35 55.10
C ASP A 247 33.43 10.19 55.68
N ALA A 248 34.60 9.92 55.11
CA ALA A 248 35.50 8.87 55.57
C ALA A 248 36.09 9.20 56.95
N TYR A 249 36.46 10.46 57.18
CA TYR A 249 36.99 10.91 58.46
C TYR A 249 35.93 10.88 59.57
N LEU A 250 34.72 11.35 59.28
CA LEU A 250 33.60 11.33 60.22
C LEU A 250 33.24 9.90 60.63
N ARG A 251 33.20 8.96 59.67
CA ARG A 251 32.99 7.54 59.95
C ARG A 251 34.09 6.96 60.84
N ALA A 252 35.36 7.20 60.51
CA ALA A 252 36.48 6.69 61.29
C ALA A 252 36.49 7.21 62.73
N ARG A 253 36.14 8.50 62.93
CA ARG A 253 36.01 9.08 64.28
C ARG A 253 34.82 8.52 65.05
N PHE A 254 33.68 8.37 64.37
CA PHE A 254 32.48 7.79 64.96
C PHE A 254 32.70 6.34 65.40
N ASP A 255 33.28 5.49 64.54
CA ASP A 255 33.57 4.10 64.88
C ASP A 255 34.54 4.02 66.07
N GLY A 256 35.56 4.89 66.11
CA GLY A 256 36.46 4.99 67.26
C GLY A 256 35.76 5.38 68.57
N LEU A 257 34.74 6.26 68.52
CA LEU A 257 33.92 6.59 69.70
C LEU A 257 33.09 5.39 70.17
N VAL A 258 32.50 4.64 69.23
CA VAL A 258 31.68 3.47 69.53
C VAL A 258 32.53 2.38 70.19
N ASP A 259 33.73 2.13 69.66
CA ASP A 259 34.68 1.16 70.24
C ASP A 259 35.14 1.56 71.65
N GLN A 260 35.37 2.86 71.86
CA GLN A 260 35.73 3.39 73.18
C GLN A 260 34.56 3.29 74.18
N ALA A 261 33.33 3.52 73.74
CA ALA A 261 32.14 3.35 74.57
C ALA A 261 31.93 1.88 74.94
N ALA A 262 32.14 0.95 73.99
CA ALA A 262 32.03 -0.48 74.22
C ALA A 262 33.03 -0.99 75.27
N THR A 263 34.31 -0.59 75.16
CA THR A 263 35.36 -0.94 76.14
C THR A 263 35.12 -0.33 77.53
N THR A 264 34.58 0.89 77.59
CA THR A 264 34.23 1.56 78.86
C THR A 264 33.05 0.87 79.55
N ASN A 265 32.07 0.36 78.80
CA ASN A 265 30.94 -0.36 79.37
C ASN A 265 31.34 -1.77 79.86
N ASP A 266 32.19 -2.49 79.12
CA ASP A 266 32.69 -3.82 79.52
C ASP A 266 33.53 -3.77 80.81
N SER A 267 34.37 -2.73 80.96
CA SER A 267 35.16 -2.51 82.18
C SER A 267 34.30 -2.14 83.40
N LYS A 268 33.22 -1.36 83.21
CA LYS A 268 32.24 -1.05 84.28
C LYS A 268 31.45 -2.30 84.73
N LEU A 269 31.06 -3.17 83.79
CA LEU A 269 30.38 -4.43 84.09
C LEU A 269 31.28 -5.40 84.89
N LYS A 270 32.55 -5.54 84.51
CA LYS A 270 33.54 -6.35 85.26
C LYS A 270 33.83 -5.79 86.65
N GLY A 271 33.93 -4.47 86.79
CA GLY A 271 34.12 -3.80 88.09
C GLY A 271 32.91 -3.91 89.03
N ALA A 272 31.69 -3.96 88.50
CA ALA A 272 30.47 -4.17 89.28
C ALA A 272 30.34 -5.62 89.79
N SER A 273 30.79 -6.61 89.01
CA SER A 273 30.80 -8.02 89.41
C SER A 273 31.74 -8.32 90.58
N LEU A 274 32.79 -7.52 90.79
CA LEU A 274 33.79 -7.72 91.86
C LEU A 274 33.41 -7.07 93.20
N LYS A 275 32.29 -6.33 93.27
CA LYS A 275 31.83 -5.62 94.49
C LYS A 275 30.64 -6.30 95.20
N GLN A 276 30.26 -7.52 94.83
CA GLN A 276 29.23 -8.24 95.58
C GLN A 276 29.79 -8.65 96.97
N THR A 277 29.31 -7.97 98.02
CA THR A 277 29.52 -8.35 99.42
C THR A 277 28.99 -9.76 99.67
N PRO A 278 29.67 -10.62 100.48
CA PRO A 278 29.18 -11.97 100.73
C PRO A 278 27.85 -11.91 101.49
N ILE A 279 26.81 -12.50 100.93
CA ILE A 279 25.53 -12.70 101.60
C ILE A 279 25.76 -13.69 102.75
N GLN A 280 25.59 -13.22 103.99
CA GLN A 280 25.51 -14.11 105.16
C GLN A 280 24.21 -14.91 105.07
N LEU A 281 24.31 -16.21 104.80
CA LEU A 281 23.21 -17.15 104.88
C LEU A 281 22.89 -17.39 106.36
N SER A 282 21.80 -16.83 106.87
CA SER A 282 21.26 -17.21 108.17
C SER A 282 20.60 -18.59 108.07
N GLU A 283 21.15 -19.56 108.80
CA GLU A 283 20.44 -20.79 109.15
C GLU A 283 19.12 -20.46 109.85
N ASN A 284 17.98 -20.86 109.25
CA ASN A 284 16.78 -21.28 109.97
C ASN A 284 15.69 -21.76 109.01
N ALA A 285 15.56 -23.07 108.89
CA ALA A 285 14.29 -23.78 108.97
C ALA A 285 14.52 -25.31 108.87
N LYS A 286 14.74 -25.95 110.03
CA LYS A 286 14.11 -27.25 110.35
C LYS A 286 12.61 -26.92 110.56
N ILE A 287 11.60 -27.65 110.13
CA ILE A 287 11.29 -29.09 110.12
C ILE A 287 10.38 -29.35 108.90
#